data_AF-A0A2C9LEQ4-F1
#
_entry.id   AF-A0A2C9LEQ4-F1
#
_cell.length_a   1.000
_cell.length_b   1.000
_cell.length_c   1.000
_cell.angle_alpha   90.00
_cell.angle_beta   90.00
_cell.angle_gamma   90.00
#
_symmetry.space_group_name_H-M   'P 1'
#
loop_
_entity.id
_entity.type
_entity.pdbx_description
1 polymer ?
#
loop_
_entity_poly.entity_id
_entity_poly.type
_entity_poly.pdbx_seq_one_letter_code
_entity_poly.pdbx_strand_id
1 'polypeptide(L)'
;MCRNTITFLRSTLLNQFIPFDSHISFHKVVAWTALFFSAIHVIGYSFNFYHLVSEPTRFLCVFTSLVFRTEMPYTFQQWVFGTMP
;
A
#
# COMPACT_ATOMS: atom_id res chain seq x y z
N MET A 1 -8.40 16.15 -9.17
CA MET A 1 -8.08 17.46 -8.51
C MET A 1 -7.38 18.46 -9.44
N CYS A 2 -6.89 18.06 -10.61
CA CYS A 2 -6.33 18.96 -11.63
C CYS A 2 -7.44 19.80 -12.31
N ARG A 3 -7.90 20.85 -11.64
CA ARG A 3 -9.07 21.65 -12.06
C ARG A 3 -8.93 22.20 -13.48
N ASN A 4 -7.78 22.77 -13.84
CA ASN A 4 -7.55 23.35 -15.17
C ASN A 4 -7.63 22.30 -16.29
N THR A 5 -7.03 21.13 -16.06
CA THR A 5 -7.08 20.00 -17.01
C THR A 5 -8.49 19.46 -17.16
N ILE A 6 -9.22 19.30 -16.05
CA ILE A 6 -10.61 18.82 -16.07
C ILE A 6 -11.52 19.80 -16.82
N THR A 7 -11.34 21.11 -16.61
CA THR A 7 -12.07 22.14 -17.34
C THR A 7 -11.76 22.10 -18.84
N PHE A 8 -10.49 21.91 -19.22
CA PHE A 8 -10.12 21.75 -20.63
C PHE A 8 -10.74 20.49 -21.26
N LEU A 9 -10.66 19.34 -20.58
CA LEU A 9 -11.21 18.08 -21.11
C LEU A 9 -12.73 18.10 -21.22
N ARG A 10 -13.43 18.88 -20.38
CA ARG A 10 -14.88 19.06 -20.42
C ARG A 10 -15.38 19.67 -21.72
N SER A 11 -14.59 20.53 -22.38
CA SER A 11 -14.99 21.12 -23.67
C SER A 11 -14.68 20.21 -24.88
N THR A 12 -14.12 19.02 -24.65
CA THR A 12 -13.81 18.04 -25.70
C THR A 12 -14.91 16.97 -25.82
N LEU A 13 -14.83 16.13 -26.86
CA LEU A 13 -15.74 14.99 -27.06
C LEU A 13 -15.74 13.99 -25.89
N LEU A 14 -14.68 13.97 -25.07
CA LEU A 14 -14.56 13.07 -23.92
C LEU A 14 -15.65 13.31 -22.86
N ASN A 15 -16.24 14.51 -22.80
CA ASN A 15 -17.30 14.81 -21.86
C ASN A 15 -18.61 14.02 -22.12
N GLN A 16 -18.74 13.42 -23.32
CA GLN A 16 -19.87 12.52 -23.63
C GLN A 16 -19.70 11.14 -22.99
N PHE A 17 -18.46 10.73 -22.69
CA PHE A 17 -18.15 9.41 -22.13
C PHE A 17 -17.84 9.48 -20.63
N ILE A 18 -17.18 10.55 -20.18
CA ILE A 18 -16.69 10.69 -18.82
C ILE A 18 -17.37 11.88 -18.13
N PRO A 19 -18.08 11.67 -17.00
CA PRO A 19 -18.75 12.75 -16.27
C PRO A 19 -17.75 13.57 -15.45
N PHE A 20 -17.04 14.50 -16.08
CA PHE A 20 -16.01 15.34 -15.46
C PHE A 20 -16.53 16.27 -14.36
N ASP A 21 -17.82 16.58 -14.33
CA ASP A 21 -18.45 17.35 -13.25
C ASP A 21 -18.45 16.59 -11.91
N SER A 22 -18.49 15.27 -11.94
CA SER A 22 -18.51 14.43 -10.74
C SER A 22 -17.12 14.12 -10.18
N HIS A 23 -16.07 14.84 -10.60
CA HIS A 23 -14.68 14.57 -10.22
C HIS A 23 -14.41 14.59 -8.70
N ILE A 24 -15.14 15.41 -7.92
CA ILE A 24 -14.99 15.45 -6.46
C ILE A 24 -15.60 14.20 -5.82
N SER A 25 -16.80 13.79 -6.26
CA SER A 25 -17.44 12.56 -5.79
C SER A 25 -16.60 11.34 -6.16
N PHE A 26 -16.06 11.30 -7.38
CA PHE A 26 -15.12 10.25 -7.81
C PHE A 26 -13.86 10.23 -6.94
N HIS A 27 -13.28 11.39 -6.63
CA HIS A 27 -12.13 11.45 -5.72
C HIS A 27 -12.44 10.90 -4.32
N LYS A 28 -13.64 11.15 -3.79
CA LYS A 28 -14.07 10.56 -2.51
C LYS A 28 -14.19 9.04 -2.60
N VAL A 29 -14.76 8.51 -3.69
CA VAL A 29 -14.83 7.06 -3.93
C VAL A 29 -13.43 6.46 -3.96
N VAL A 30 -12.51 7.04 -4.74
CA VAL A 30 -11.11 6.60 -4.80
C VAL A 30 -10.46 6.66 -3.42
N ALA A 31 -10.71 7.70 -2.62
CA ALA A 31 -10.16 7.83 -1.27
C ALA A 31 -10.66 6.71 -0.34
N TRP A 32 -11.96 6.41 -0.34
CA TRP A 32 -12.51 5.32 0.47
C TRP A 32 -12.01 3.95 0.02
N THR A 33 -11.92 3.72 -1.30
CA THR A 33 -11.36 2.50 -1.86
C THR A 33 -9.88 2.35 -1.48
N ALA A 34 -9.08 3.41 -1.61
CA ALA A 34 -7.67 3.41 -1.24
C ALA A 34 -7.48 3.19 0.27
N LEU A 35 -8.34 3.78 1.11
CA LEU A 35 -8.30 3.57 2.56
C LEU A 35 -8.58 2.10 2.91
N PHE A 36 -9.60 1.50 2.30
CA PHE A 36 -9.93 0.09 2.51
C PHE A 36 -8.78 -0.84 2.11
N PHE A 37 -8.22 -0.68 0.91
CA PHE A 37 -7.09 -1.50 0.47
C PHE A 37 -5.82 -1.24 1.28
N SER A 38 -5.58 0.00 1.70
CA SER A 38 -4.47 0.33 2.61
C SER A 38 -4.62 -0.38 3.95
N ALA A 39 -5.83 -0.43 4.52
CA ALA A 39 -6.08 -1.15 5.77
C ALA A 39 -5.83 -2.66 5.61
N ILE A 40 -6.35 -3.27 4.54
CA ILE A 40 -6.07 -4.69 4.23
C ILE A 40 -4.57 -4.94 4.06
N HIS A 41 -3.88 -4.04 3.35
CA HIS A 41 -2.45 -4.15 3.12
C HIS A 41 -1.64 -4.12 4.43
N VAL A 42 -1.93 -3.18 5.32
CA VAL A 42 -1.27 -3.07 6.64
C VAL A 42 -1.55 -4.31 7.51
N ILE A 43 -2.79 -4.81 7.49
CA ILE A 43 -3.16 -6.05 8.20
C ILE A 43 -2.40 -7.24 7.62
N GLY A 44 -2.34 -7.37 6.30
CA GLY A 44 -1.58 -8.43 5.62
C GLY A 44 -0.09 -8.39 5.97
N TYR A 45 0.52 -7.21 5.98
CA TYR A 45 1.90 -7.04 6.45
C TYR A 45 2.07 -7.43 7.92
N SER A 46 1.09 -7.11 8.78
CA SER A 46 1.13 -7.51 10.19
C SER A 46 1.15 -9.03 10.37
N PHE A 47 0.36 -9.76 9.58
CA PHE A 47 0.41 -11.23 9.56
C PHE A 47 1.74 -11.74 9.02
N ASN A 48 2.26 -11.17 7.94
CA ASN A 48 3.56 -11.54 7.40
C ASN A 48 4.66 -11.37 8.46
N PHE A 49 4.69 -10.24 9.17
CA PHE A 49 5.65 -10.02 10.26
C PHE A 49 5.45 -11.02 11.41
N TYR A 50 4.22 -11.37 11.77
CA TYR A 50 3.97 -12.41 12.78
C TYR A 50 4.56 -13.76 12.37
N HIS A 51 4.35 -14.18 11.11
CA HIS A 51 4.94 -15.41 10.59
C HIS A 51 6.47 -15.35 10.56
N LEU A 52 7.06 -14.23 10.11
CA LEU A 52 8.51 -14.04 10.09
C LEU A 52 9.17 -14.13 11.48
N VAL A 53 8.46 -13.73 12.54
CA VAL A 53 8.98 -13.75 13.92
C VAL A 53 8.73 -15.10 14.60
N SER A 54 7.68 -15.84 14.22
CA SER A 54 7.28 -17.10 14.86
C SER A 54 7.83 -18.36 14.20
N GLU A 55 8.22 -18.30 12.91
CA GLU A 55 8.74 -19.45 12.19
C GLU A 55 10.26 -19.64 12.39
N PRO A 56 10.76 -20.90 12.38
CA PRO A 56 12.20 -21.18 12.46
C PRO A 56 12.97 -20.54 11.30
N THR A 57 14.17 -20.01 11.58
CA THR A 57 15.05 -19.28 10.64
C THR A 57 15.36 -20.00 9.33
N ARG A 58 15.24 -21.34 9.29
CA ARG A 58 15.38 -22.15 8.07
C ARG A 58 14.36 -21.81 6.96
N PHE A 59 13.20 -21.24 7.31
CA PHE A 59 12.17 -20.86 6.35
C PHE A 59 12.28 -19.41 5.85
N LEU A 60 13.14 -18.59 6.46
CA LEU A 60 13.39 -17.20 6.05
C LEU A 60 14.32 -17.06 4.82
N CYS A 61 14.46 -18.10 3.99
CA CYS A 61 15.19 -18.02 2.71
C CYS A 61 14.62 -16.95 1.74
N VAL A 62 13.42 -16.42 2.03
CA VAL A 62 12.83 -15.28 1.32
C VAL A 62 13.66 -14.00 1.49
N PHE A 63 14.36 -13.83 2.62
CA PHE A 63 15.20 -12.68 2.93
C PHE A 63 16.62 -13.09 3.30
N THR A 64 17.31 -13.78 2.39
CA THR A 64 18.68 -14.27 2.59
C THR A 64 19.63 -13.17 3.09
N SER A 65 19.55 -11.96 2.54
CA SER A 65 20.40 -10.82 2.94
C SER A 65 20.16 -10.29 4.37
N LEU A 66 18.98 -10.53 4.96
CA LEU A 66 18.66 -10.12 6.34
C LEU A 66 19.02 -11.22 7.35
N VAL A 67 18.81 -12.49 6.99
CA VAL A 67 19.08 -13.65 7.87
C VAL A 67 20.59 -13.85 8.11
N PHE A 68 21.43 -13.63 7.10
CA PHE A 68 22.89 -13.78 7.26
C PHE A 68 23.53 -12.71 8.16
N ARG A 69 22.81 -11.64 8.51
CA ARG A 69 23.33 -10.54 9.36
C ARG A 69 23.08 -10.75 10.85
N THR A 70 22.17 -11.64 11.23
CA THR A 70 21.79 -11.85 12.64
C THR A 70 21.63 -13.33 12.95
N GLU A 71 22.50 -13.87 13.80
CA GLU A 71 22.42 -15.23 14.40
C GLU A 71 21.12 -15.45 15.23
N MET A 72 20.31 -14.39 15.41
CA MET A 72 19.07 -14.36 16.18
C MET A 72 17.94 -13.72 15.35
N PRO A 73 16.68 -14.20 15.44
CA PRO A 73 15.56 -13.62 14.69
C PRO A 73 15.24 -12.19 15.15
N TYR A 74 14.89 -11.33 14.19
CA TYR A 74 14.43 -9.97 14.44
C TYR A 74 13.10 -9.98 15.22
N THR A 75 12.99 -9.14 16.25
CA THR A 75 11.74 -8.94 16.99
C THR A 75 10.75 -8.07 16.21
N PHE A 76 9.46 -8.12 16.57
CA PHE A 76 8.41 -7.33 15.93
C PHE A 76 8.72 -5.82 15.89
N GLN A 77 9.21 -5.25 16.99
CA GLN A 77 9.59 -3.83 17.03
C GLN A 77 10.74 -3.49 16.06
N GLN A 78 11.67 -4.41 15.84
CA GLN A 78 12.77 -4.17 14.90
C GLN A 78 12.30 -4.29 13.44
N TRP A 79 11.30 -5.13 13.15
CA TRP A 79 10.66 -5.17 11.83
C TRP A 79 9.81 -3.93 11.53
N VAL A 80 9.16 -3.34 12.54
CA VAL A 80 8.29 -2.17 12.32
C VAL A 80 9.10 -0.86 12.34
N PHE A 81 10.11 -0.74 13.20
CA PHE A 81 10.82 0.52 13.45
C PHE A 81 12.32 0.49 13.12
N GLY A 82 12.90 -0.70 12.89
CA GLY A 82 14.33 -0.89 12.61
C GLY A 82 14.65 -1.21 11.15
N THR A 83 13.64 -1.55 10.35
CA THR A 83 13.77 -1.70 8.89
C THR A 83 12.95 -0.62 8.21
N MET A 84 13.57 0.15 7.31
CA MET A 84 12.79 0.88 6.29
C MET A 84 12.26 -0.18 5.31
N PRO A 85 10.93 -0.36 5.19
CA PRO A 85 10.35 -1.17 4.12
C PRO A 85 10.55 -0.51 2.76
#